data_AF-A0A9P6IJY0-F1
#
_entry.id   AF-A0A9P6IJY0-F1
#
_cell.length_a   1.000
_cell.length_b   1.000
_cell.length_c   1.000
_cell.angle_alpha   90.00
_cell.angle_beta   90.00
_cell.angle_gamma   90.00
#
_symmetry.space_group_name_H-M   'P 1'
#
loop_
_entity.id
_entity.type
_entity.pdbx_description
1 polymer ?
#
loop_
_entity_poly.entity_id
_entity_poly.type
_entity_poly.pdbx_seq_one_letter_code
_entity_poly.pdbx_strand_id
1 'polypeptide(L)'
;AVKLHSLKIVPKDVANAPKTIKLYVNRLSLGFDEAESVEPTQVISLTEEHYQGNGLIPLRFVKFQNVTSIILFIVDNQGDEETTQVKQLSFIGSSNEGTDMSALKKIEHDH
;
A
#
# COMPACT_ATOMS: atom_id res chain seq x y z
N ALA A 1 -8.05 -13.97 3.58
CA ALA A 1 -7.55 -13.09 2.49
C ALA A 1 -8.32 -11.79 2.51
N VAL A 2 -7.73 -10.70 2.05
CA VAL A 2 -8.31 -9.35 2.15
C VAL A 2 -8.36 -8.65 0.79
N LYS A 3 -9.20 -7.62 0.69
CA LYS A 3 -9.20 -6.67 -0.43
C LYS A 3 -8.40 -5.46 -0.04
N LEU A 4 -7.40 -5.08 -0.84
CA LEU A 4 -6.66 -3.84 -0.61
C LEU A 4 -7.17 -2.75 -1.56
N HIS A 5 -7.47 -1.58 -1.01
CA HIS A 5 -7.94 -0.43 -1.79
C HIS A 5 -6.88 0.67 -1.87
N SER A 6 -6.07 0.83 -0.82
CA SER A 6 -5.07 1.88 -0.75
C SER A 6 -3.90 1.44 0.10
N LEU A 7 -2.77 2.11 -0.06
CA LEU A 7 -1.66 2.05 0.87
C LEU A 7 -1.32 3.45 1.37
N LYS A 8 -0.74 3.54 2.56
CA LYS A 8 -0.21 4.77 3.14
C LYS A 8 1.22 4.53 3.58
N ILE A 9 2.09 5.47 3.21
CA ILE A 9 3.49 5.49 3.62
C ILE A 9 3.74 6.83 4.28
N VAL A 10 4.27 6.80 5.50
CA VAL A 10 4.79 7.98 6.20
C VAL A 10 6.30 7.84 6.22
N PRO A 11 7.05 8.64 5.46
CA PRO A 11 8.49 8.65 5.51
C PRO A 11 8.97 9.42 6.74
N LYS A 12 10.26 9.28 7.08
CA LYS A 12 10.88 10.14 8.11
C LYS A 12 11.28 11.50 7.55
N ASP A 13 11.76 11.52 6.31
CA ASP A 13 12.10 12.70 5.52
C ASP A 13 11.58 12.49 4.10
N VAL A 14 11.14 13.56 3.42
CA VAL A 14 10.63 13.50 2.05
C VAL A 14 11.76 13.10 1.08
N ALA A 15 13.00 13.54 1.30
CA ALA A 15 14.13 13.17 0.46
C ALA A 15 14.40 11.65 0.48
N ASN A 16 14.32 11.02 1.66
CA ASN A 16 14.48 9.58 1.81
C ASN A 16 13.19 8.79 1.58
N ALA A 17 12.11 9.42 1.11
CA ALA A 17 10.84 8.73 0.88
C ALA A 17 10.92 7.90 -0.40
N PRO A 18 10.26 6.74 -0.48
CA PRO A 18 10.24 5.95 -1.72
C PRO A 18 9.76 6.76 -2.92
N LYS A 19 10.23 6.47 -4.12
CA LYS A 19 9.72 7.12 -5.34
C LYS A 19 9.04 6.10 -6.23
N THR A 20 9.68 4.97 -6.45
CA THR A 20 9.12 3.89 -7.26
C THR A 20 8.99 2.64 -6.40
N ILE A 21 7.77 2.13 -6.31
CA ILE A 21 7.45 0.91 -5.58
C ILE A 21 6.83 -0.11 -6.53
N LYS A 22 7.35 -1.34 -6.51
CA LYS A 22 6.76 -2.49 -7.17
C LYS A 22 6.05 -3.36 -6.13
N LEU A 23 4.78 -3.66 -6.36
CA LEU A 23 3.99 -4.54 -5.50
C LEU A 23 3.79 -5.90 -6.16
N TYR A 24 3.99 -6.96 -5.39
CA TYR A 24 3.71 -8.34 -5.77
C TYR A 24 2.77 -8.95 -4.75
N VAL A 25 1.71 -9.60 -5.20
CA VAL A 25 0.77 -10.30 -4.31
C VAL A 25 0.82 -11.80 -4.53
N ASN A 26 0.51 -12.56 -3.47
CA ASN A 26 0.33 -14.02 -3.50
C ASN A 26 1.56 -14.78 -4.01
N ARG A 27 2.76 -14.31 -3.64
CA ARG A 27 4.03 -14.99 -3.90
C ARG A 27 4.68 -15.39 -2.58
N LEU A 28 5.30 -16.56 -2.56
CA LEU A 28 5.93 -17.13 -1.36
C LEU A 28 7.21 -16.37 -0.98
N SER A 29 8.06 -16.10 -1.96
CA SER A 29 9.29 -15.33 -1.83
C SER A 29 9.64 -14.69 -3.16
N LEU A 30 10.42 -13.62 -3.12
CA LEU A 30 10.92 -12.93 -4.31
C LEU A 30 12.31 -12.40 -3.98
N GLY A 31 13.33 -12.88 -4.70
CA GLY A 31 14.69 -12.34 -4.61
C GLY A 31 14.79 -10.96 -5.27
N PHE A 32 15.90 -10.24 -5.03
CA PHE A 32 16.15 -8.94 -5.64
C PHE A 32 16.23 -9.04 -7.18
N ASP A 33 16.95 -10.02 -7.71
CA ASP A 33 17.06 -10.24 -9.17
C ASP A 33 15.71 -10.58 -9.81
N GLU A 34 14.88 -11.36 -9.10
CA GLU A 34 13.52 -11.69 -9.54
C GLU A 34 12.59 -10.48 -9.48
N ALA A 35 12.75 -9.60 -8.48
CA ALA A 35 11.94 -8.38 -8.37
C ALA A 35 12.23 -7.36 -9.48
N GLU A 36 13.33 -7.50 -10.20
CA GLU A 36 13.61 -6.72 -11.40
C GLU A 36 13.02 -7.34 -12.66
N SER A 37 13.07 -8.67 -12.77
CA SER A 37 12.70 -9.41 -13.98
C SER A 37 11.22 -9.79 -14.05
N VAL A 38 10.57 -10.00 -12.91
CA VAL A 38 9.17 -10.44 -12.82
C VAL A 38 8.23 -9.25 -12.95
N GLU A 39 7.15 -9.41 -13.71
CA GLU A 39 6.13 -8.38 -13.81
C GLU A 39 5.43 -8.16 -12.45
N PRO A 40 5.48 -6.94 -11.89
CA PRO A 40 4.77 -6.62 -10.66
C PRO A 40 3.27 -6.55 -10.89
N THR A 41 2.50 -6.88 -9.84
CA THR A 41 1.05 -6.71 -9.86
C THR A 41 0.66 -5.26 -10.14
N GLN A 42 1.38 -4.33 -9.52
CA GLN A 42 1.26 -2.90 -9.77
C GLN A 42 2.60 -2.21 -9.51
N VAL A 43 2.99 -1.31 -10.41
CA VAL A 43 4.03 -0.30 -10.18
C VAL A 43 3.36 0.97 -9.71
N ILE A 44 3.93 1.60 -8.69
CA ILE A 44 3.44 2.86 -8.14
C ILE A 44 4.60 3.85 -8.21
N SER A 45 4.36 4.95 -8.93
CA SER A 45 5.22 6.12 -8.92
C SER A 45 4.65 7.13 -7.93
N LEU A 46 5.43 7.41 -6.90
CA LEU A 46 5.14 8.34 -5.82
C LEU A 46 5.87 9.64 -6.09
N THR A 47 5.29 10.72 -5.60
CA THR A 47 5.78 12.09 -5.67
C THR A 47 5.76 12.64 -4.25
N GLU A 48 6.42 13.76 -4.02
CA GLU A 48 6.47 14.41 -2.71
C GLU A 48 5.07 14.70 -2.14
N GLU A 49 4.09 15.03 -3.00
CA GLU A 49 2.71 15.31 -2.62
C GLU A 49 2.02 14.10 -1.96
N HIS A 50 2.38 12.87 -2.35
CA HIS A 50 1.85 11.66 -1.73
C HIS A 50 2.30 11.48 -0.28
N TYR A 51 3.37 12.16 0.13
CA TYR A 51 3.91 12.13 1.49
C TYR A 51 3.45 13.31 2.35
N GLN A 52 2.86 14.33 1.75
CA GLN A 52 2.31 15.46 2.48
C GLN A 52 0.96 15.11 3.10
N GLY A 53 0.81 15.39 4.40
CA GLY A 53 -0.44 15.18 5.13
C GLY A 53 -0.85 13.71 5.28
N ASN A 54 -2.09 13.41 4.90
CA ASN A 54 -2.72 12.08 5.06
C ASN A 54 -2.86 11.33 3.72
N GLY A 55 -1.98 11.60 2.75
CA GLY A 55 -2.02 11.07 1.39
C GLY A 55 -2.22 9.55 1.35
N LEU A 56 -3.36 9.13 0.80
CA LEU A 56 -3.64 7.73 0.50
C LEU A 56 -3.26 7.45 -0.94
N ILE A 57 -2.45 6.42 -1.14
CA ILE A 57 -1.99 6.00 -2.46
C ILE A 57 -2.96 4.93 -2.96
N PRO A 58 -3.74 5.19 -4.03
CA PRO A 58 -4.75 4.26 -4.51
C PRO A 58 -4.10 3.02 -5.15
N LEU A 59 -4.61 1.85 -4.77
CA LEU A 59 -4.29 0.59 -5.41
C LEU A 59 -5.33 0.30 -6.51
N ARG A 60 -4.92 -0.45 -7.52
CA ARG A 60 -5.82 -0.97 -8.55
C ARG A 60 -6.63 -2.13 -7.97
N PHE A 61 -7.65 -1.79 -7.18
CA PHE A 61 -8.50 -2.72 -6.41
C PHE A 61 -8.84 -4.04 -7.12
N VAL A 62 -9.12 -4.01 -8.44
CA VAL A 62 -9.40 -5.22 -9.25
C VAL A 62 -8.27 -6.26 -9.22
N LYS A 63 -7.01 -5.85 -9.05
CA LYS A 63 -5.84 -6.74 -8.91
C LYS A 63 -5.57 -7.17 -7.47
N PHE A 64 -6.26 -6.56 -6.49
CA PHE A 64 -6.01 -6.75 -5.05
C PHE A 64 -7.28 -7.25 -4.32
N GLN A 65 -8.13 -8.05 -4.97
CA GLN A 65 -9.35 -8.62 -4.36
C GLN A 65 -9.11 -9.79 -3.40
N ASN A 66 -8.00 -10.51 -3.56
CA ASN A 66 -7.74 -11.72 -2.82
C ASN A 66 -6.26 -11.78 -2.46
N VAL A 67 -5.85 -10.95 -1.50
CA VAL A 67 -4.46 -10.85 -1.06
C VAL A 67 -4.27 -11.70 0.19
N THR A 68 -3.34 -12.66 0.14
CA THR A 68 -2.88 -13.46 1.27
C THR A 68 -1.46 -13.10 1.70
N SER A 69 -0.63 -12.66 0.75
CA SER A 69 0.71 -12.15 0.96
C SER A 69 0.97 -10.96 0.05
N ILE A 70 1.79 -10.02 0.53
CA ILE A 70 2.21 -8.86 -0.24
C ILE A 70 3.71 -8.64 -0.05
N ILE A 71 4.42 -8.44 -1.14
CA ILE A 71 5.84 -8.06 -1.18
C ILE A 71 5.90 -6.66 -1.76
N LEU A 72 6.54 -5.76 -1.02
CA LEU A 72 6.79 -4.39 -1.41
C LEU A 72 8.28 -4.25 -1.74
N PHE A 73 8.58 -3.92 -2.98
CA PHE A 73 9.93 -3.70 -3.46
C PHE A 73 10.14 -2.22 -3.77
N ILE A 74 11.08 -1.59 -3.06
CA ILE A 74 11.45 -0.18 -3.25
C ILE A 74 12.59 -0.15 -4.25
N VAL A 75 12.39 0.56 -5.37
CA VAL A 75 13.41 0.67 -6.43
C VAL A 75 14.33 1.87 -6.17
N ASP A 76 13.74 3.01 -5.84
CA ASP A 76 14.43 4.29 -5.64
C ASP A 76 13.68 5.16 -4.62
N ASN A 77 14.28 6.29 -4.26
CA ASN A 77 13.72 7.30 -3.36
C ASN A 77 13.66 8.69 -4.04
N GLN A 78 12.99 9.65 -3.42
CA GLN A 78 12.71 10.95 -4.02
C GLN A 78 13.97 11.80 -4.22
N GLY A 79 14.89 11.77 -3.26
CA GLY A 79 16.09 12.60 -3.22
C GLY A 79 17.34 11.97 -3.83
N ASP A 80 17.22 10.80 -4.48
CA ASP A 80 18.36 10.00 -4.95
C ASP A 80 19.41 9.73 -3.85
N GLU A 81 18.93 9.60 -2.61
CA GLU A 81 19.71 9.33 -1.41
C GLU A 81 20.18 7.87 -1.37
N GLU A 82 21.24 7.58 -0.62
CA GLU A 82 21.74 6.19 -0.48
C GLU A 82 20.76 5.28 0.26
N THR A 83 19.90 5.85 1.11
CA THR A 83 18.97 5.09 1.96
C THR A 83 17.55 5.59 1.86
N THR A 84 16.59 4.66 1.87
CA THR A 84 15.16 4.96 1.97
C THR A 84 14.70 4.77 3.41
N GLN A 85 13.95 5.73 3.96
CA GLN A 85 13.52 5.72 5.36
C GLN A 85 11.99 5.78 5.48
N VAL A 86 11.40 4.65 5.87
CA VAL A 86 9.95 4.52 6.11
C VAL A 86 9.69 4.48 7.61
N LYS A 87 8.91 5.44 8.10
CA LYS A 87 8.48 5.50 9.51
C LYS A 87 7.26 4.63 9.76
N GLN A 88 6.30 4.65 8.83
CA GLN A 88 5.08 3.86 8.92
C GLN A 88 4.64 3.40 7.54
N LEU A 89 4.28 2.12 7.44
CA LEU A 89 3.62 1.53 6.28
C LEU A 89 2.26 1.00 6.75
N SER A 90 1.20 1.32 6.02
CA SER A 90 -0.15 0.83 6.32
C SER A 90 -0.86 0.45 5.04
N PHE A 91 -1.41 -0.76 5.00
CA PHE A 91 -2.31 -1.21 3.95
C PHE A 91 -3.74 -1.01 4.41
N ILE A 92 -4.54 -0.34 3.58
CA ILE A 92 -5.93 -0.05 3.89
C ILE A 92 -6.80 -0.89 2.95
N GLY A 93 -7.72 -1.62 3.55
CA GLY A 93 -8.45 -2.70 2.91
C GLY A 93 -9.68 -3.12 3.71
N SER A 94 -10.39 -4.11 3.19
CA SER A 94 -11.52 -4.75 3.85
C SER A 94 -11.38 -6.28 3.82
N SER A 95 -12.02 -6.95 4.79
CA SER A 95 -12.04 -8.42 4.81
C SER A 95 -12.90 -8.97 3.66
N ASN A 96 -12.54 -10.15 3.15
CA ASN A 96 -13.35 -10.85 2.14
C ASN A 96 -14.64 -11.45 2.71
N GLU A 97 -14.65 -11.76 4.01
CA GLU A 97 -15.82 -12.24 4.71
C GLU A 97 -16.61 -11.03 5.20
N GLY A 98 -17.79 -10.83 4.61
CA GLY A 98 -18.69 -9.76 4.97
C GLY A 98 -19.25 -9.98 6.37
N THR A 99 -18.60 -9.41 7.37
CA THR A 99 -19.23 -9.17 8.68
C THR A 99 -18.81 -7.80 9.16
N ASP A 100 -19.41 -6.78 8.54
CA ASP A 100 -19.44 -5.43 9.09
C ASP A 100 -20.43 -5.42 10.27
N MET A 101 -19.97 -5.81 11.46
CA MET A 101 -20.77 -5.75 12.71
C MET A 101 -20.78 -4.35 13.35
N SER A 102 -20.44 -3.31 12.58
CA SER A 102 -20.45 -1.91 13.00
C SER A 102 -21.52 -1.06 12.31
N ALA A 103 -22.28 -1.63 11.36
CA ALA A 103 -23.33 -0.92 10.63
C ALA A 103 -24.72 -0.94 11.32
N LEU A 104 -24.83 -1.42 12.56
CA LEU A 104 -26.00 -1.14 13.41
C LEU A 104 -25.84 0.26 14.02
N LYS A 105 -26.00 1.31 13.20
CA LYS A 105 -26.36 2.62 13.72
C LYS A 105 -27.73 2.46 14.39
N LYS A 106 -27.77 2.57 15.72
CA LYS A 106 -28.99 2.82 16.47
C LYS A 106 -29.62 4.11 15.91
N ILE A 107 -30.61 3.94 15.05
CA ILE A 107 -31.62 4.95 14.78
C ILE A 107 -32.57 4.90 15.99
N GLU A 108 -32.36 5.77 16.97
CA GLU A 108 -33.45 6.15 17.87
C GLU A 108 -33.89 7.58 17.52
N HIS A 109 -35.18 7.64 17.23
CA HIS A 109 -35.96 8.72 16.67
C HIS A 109 -36.29 9.74 17.78
N ASP A 110 -36.32 11.00 17.36
CA ASP A 110 -36.86 12.17 18.04
C ASP A 110 -38.22 11.88 18.73
N HIS A 111 -38.39 12.33 19.97
CA HIS A 111 -39.69 12.67 20.58
C HIS A 111 -39.49 13.51 21.85
#